data_AF-G7M9W6-F1
#
_entry.id   AF-G7M9W6-F1
#
_cell.length_a   1.000
_cell.length_b   1.000
_cell.length_c   1.000
_cell.angle_alpha   90.00
_cell.angle_beta   90.00
_cell.angle_gamma   90.00
#
_symmetry.space_group_name_H-M   'P 1'
#
loop_
_entity.id
_entity.type
_entity.pdbx_description
1 polymer ?
#
loop_
_entity_poly.entity_id
_entity_poly.type
_entity_poly.pdbx_seq_one_letter_code
_entity_poly.pdbx_strand_id
1 'polypeptide(L)'
;MMNYSQNVYYKINIIKENIYEYNLQEVFNNIDSLIPELSNYIMSKELAEVDTKIFNDILLNITIAMENKDYQLLADILNFQLESFLENI
;
A
#
# COMPACT_ATOMS: atom_id res chain seq x y z
N MET A 1 6.69 -16.46 13.15
CA MET A 1 5.53 -16.07 12.30
C MET A 1 5.34 -14.57 12.50
N MET A 2 5.54 -13.76 11.46
CA MET A 2 5.14 -12.34 11.50
C MET A 2 3.61 -12.27 11.48
N ASN A 3 3.03 -11.35 12.25
CA ASN A 3 1.61 -11.02 12.13
C ASN A 3 1.38 -10.36 10.75
N TYR A 4 0.20 -10.54 10.17
CA TYR A 4 -0.15 -10.08 8.82
C TYR A 4 0.11 -8.57 8.64
N SER A 5 -0.21 -7.78 9.67
CA SER A 5 0.10 -6.34 9.71
C SER A 5 1.60 -6.05 9.59
N GLN A 6 2.45 -6.81 10.29
CA GLN A 6 3.91 -6.64 10.22
C GLN A 6 4.47 -6.92 8.82
N ASN A 7 3.86 -7.87 8.10
CA ASN A 7 4.27 -8.21 6.74
C ASN A 7 3.90 -7.10 5.75
N VAL A 8 2.72 -6.51 5.90
CA VAL A 8 2.28 -5.34 5.12
C VAL A 8 3.19 -4.14 5.35
N TYR A 9 3.47 -3.78 6.61
CA TYR A 9 4.39 -2.68 6.93
C TYR A 9 5.81 -2.92 6.41
N TYR A 10 6.31 -4.15 6.51
CA TYR A 10 7.61 -4.51 5.97
C TYR A 10 7.69 -4.30 4.46
N LYS A 11 6.67 -4.73 3.71
CA LYS A 11 6.60 -4.49 2.25
C LYS A 11 6.49 -3.03 1.87
N ILE A 12 5.69 -2.25 2.61
CA ILE A 12 5.59 -0.80 2.39
C ILE A 12 6.98 -0.17 2.53
N ASN A 13 7.75 -0.54 3.54
CA ASN A 13 9.12 -0.05 3.71
C ASN A 13 10.05 -0.47 2.57
N ILE A 14 10.00 -1.73 2.11
CA ILE A 14 10.77 -2.18 0.94
C ILE A 14 10.43 -1.35 -0.30
N ILE A 15 9.15 -1.06 -0.55
CA ILE A 15 8.75 -0.26 -1.71
C ILE A 15 9.34 1.15 -1.60
N LYS A 16 9.26 1.79 -0.44
CA LYS A 16 9.83 3.12 -0.20
C LYS A 16 11.34 3.15 -0.41
N GLU A 17 12.06 2.14 0.09
CA GLU A 17 13.51 2.00 -0.13
C GLU A 17 13.84 1.85 -1.62
N ASN A 18 13.12 0.99 -2.35
CA ASN A 18 13.31 0.80 -3.78
C ASN A 18 12.99 2.05 -4.61
N ILE A 19 12.04 2.88 -4.17
CA ILE A 19 11.78 4.20 -4.78
C ILE A 19 13.00 5.10 -4.60
N TYR A 20 13.56 5.17 -3.39
CA TYR A 20 14.75 5.98 -3.09
C TYR A 20 15.99 5.52 -3.88
N GLU A 21 16.18 4.20 -4.01
CA GLU A 21 17.26 3.59 -4.77
C GLU A 21 17.03 3.60 -6.30
N TYR A 22 15.89 4.12 -6.75
CA TYR A 22 15.49 4.13 -8.17
C TYR A 22 15.38 2.73 -8.80
N ASN A 23 15.14 1.70 -7.99
CA ASN A 23 14.94 0.32 -8.41
C ASN A 23 13.48 0.06 -8.81
N LEU A 24 13.07 0.64 -9.93
CA LEU A 24 11.67 0.67 -10.35
C LEU A 24 11.08 -0.71 -10.60
N GLN A 25 11.88 -1.67 -11.08
CA GLN A 25 11.41 -3.04 -11.30
C GLN A 25 10.94 -3.69 -10.00
N GLU A 26 11.69 -3.51 -8.91
CA GLU A 26 11.27 -3.99 -7.59
C GLU A 26 10.07 -3.20 -7.04
N VAL A 27 9.95 -1.90 -7.33
CA VAL A 27 8.75 -1.12 -6.99
C VAL A 27 7.50 -1.76 -7.61
N PHE A 28 7.53 -2.04 -8.92
CA PHE A 28 6.41 -2.68 -9.62
C PHE A 28 6.08 -4.06 -9.04
N ASN A 29 7.07 -4.94 -8.91
CA ASN A 29 6.87 -6.29 -8.37
C ASN A 29 6.26 -6.26 -6.96
N ASN A 30 6.76 -5.37 -6.10
CA ASN A 30 6.30 -5.29 -4.73
C ASN A 30 4.88 -4.70 -4.63
N ILE A 31 4.54 -3.67 -5.42
CA ILE A 31 3.18 -3.11 -5.47
C ILE A 31 2.17 -4.14 -5.98
N ASP A 32 2.48 -4.84 -7.08
CA ASP A 32 1.61 -5.87 -7.64
C ASP A 32 1.33 -6.99 -6.63
N SER A 33 2.31 -7.30 -5.76
CA SER A 33 2.13 -8.27 -4.68
C SER A 33 1.44 -7.70 -3.44
N LEU A 34 1.53 -6.39 -3.19
CA LEU A 34 0.99 -5.73 -2.01
C LEU A 34 -0.52 -5.55 -2.11
N ILE A 35 -1.05 -5.16 -3.28
CA ILE A 35 -2.48 -4.91 -3.47
C ILE A 35 -3.33 -6.15 -3.09
N PRO A 36 -3.04 -7.37 -3.59
CA PRO A 36 -3.80 -8.56 -3.20
C PRO A 36 -3.70 -8.88 -1.71
N GLU A 37 -2.52 -8.68 -1.10
CA GLU A 37 -2.32 -8.91 0.33
C GLU A 37 -3.14 -7.94 1.19
N LEU A 38 -3.17 -6.66 0.80
CA LEU A 38 -4.00 -5.65 1.43
C LEU A 38 -5.49 -6.00 1.26
N SER A 39 -5.95 -6.33 0.05
CA SER A 39 -7.34 -6.72 -0.17
C SER A 39 -7.74 -7.91 0.70
N ASN A 40 -6.90 -8.94 0.81
CA ASN A 40 -7.16 -10.09 1.68
C ASN A 40 -7.19 -9.71 3.17
N TYR A 41 -6.28 -8.85 3.62
CA TYR A 41 -6.26 -8.35 5.00
C TYR A 41 -7.55 -7.60 5.35
N ILE A 42 -7.94 -6.66 4.49
CA ILE A 42 -9.13 -5.83 4.66
C ILE A 42 -10.40 -6.67 4.58
N MET A 43 -10.50 -7.63 3.66
CA MET A 43 -11.65 -8.55 3.61
C MET A 43 -11.78 -9.44 4.86
N SER A 44 -10.67 -9.70 5.57
CA SER A 44 -10.71 -10.43 6.84
C SER A 44 -11.19 -9.57 8.02
N LYS A 45 -11.26 -8.25 7.84
CA LYS A 45 -11.76 -7.29 8.82
C LYS A 45 -13.22 -6.95 8.49
N GLU A 46 -14.12 -7.03 9.47
CA GLU A 46 -15.50 -6.54 9.32
C GLU A 46 -15.52 -5.01 9.37
N LEU A 47 -15.06 -4.37 8.29
CA LEU A 47 -14.99 -2.91 8.19
C LEU A 47 -16.35 -2.30 7.91
N ALA A 48 -16.54 -1.08 8.41
CA ALA A 48 -17.68 -0.28 8.01
C ALA A 48 -17.56 0.14 6.54
N GLU A 49 -18.71 0.47 5.92
CA GLU A 49 -18.76 0.92 4.52
C GLU A 49 -17.87 2.14 4.27
N VAL A 50 -17.78 3.06 5.25
CA VAL A 50 -16.95 4.26 5.16
C VAL A 50 -15.46 3.92 5.08
N ASP A 51 -14.98 2.98 5.89
CA ASP A 51 -13.56 2.57 5.90
C ASP A 51 -13.21 1.78 4.63
N THR A 52 -14.16 0.97 4.15
CA THR A 52 -14.02 0.27 2.87
C THR A 52 -13.86 1.26 1.70
N LYS A 53 -14.63 2.34 1.71
CA LYS A 53 -14.52 3.40 0.70
C LYS A 53 -13.16 4.10 0.77
N ILE A 54 -12.70 4.47 1.97
CA ILE A 54 -11.38 5.08 2.17
C ILE A 54 -10.27 4.16 1.63
N PHE A 55 -10.33 2.86 1.93
CA PHE A 55 -9.37 1.89 1.42
C PHE A 55 -9.35 1.83 -0.10
N ASN A 56 -10.52 1.79 -0.74
CA ASN A 56 -10.63 1.77 -2.19
C ASN A 56 -10.06 3.05 -2.83
N ASP A 57 -10.27 4.22 -2.21
CA ASP A 57 -9.70 5.48 -2.67
C ASP A 57 -8.16 5.47 -2.57
N ILE A 58 -7.59 4.89 -1.50
CA ILE A 58 -6.13 4.69 -1.36
C ILE A 58 -5.58 3.80 -2.48
N LEU A 59 -6.23 2.66 -2.76
CA LEU A 59 -5.82 1.76 -3.85
C LEU A 59 -5.89 2.42 -5.23
N LEU A 60 -6.93 3.25 -5.46
CA LEU A 60 -7.06 4.02 -6.69
C LEU A 60 -5.91 5.02 -6.83
N ASN A 61 -5.55 5.74 -5.76
CA ASN A 61 -4.44 6.67 -5.76
C ASN A 61 -3.10 5.98 -6.05
N ILE A 62 -2.86 4.79 -5.49
CA ILE A 62 -1.67 3.97 -5.80
C ILE A 62 -1.63 3.65 -7.30
N THR A 63 -2.75 3.18 -7.85
CA THR A 63 -2.86 2.87 -9.29
C THR A 63 -2.53 4.08 -10.16
N ILE A 64 -3.11 5.24 -9.86
CA ILE A 64 -2.87 6.49 -10.60
C ILE A 64 -1.39 6.91 -10.52
N ALA A 65 -0.76 6.81 -9.34
CA ALA A 65 0.65 7.15 -9.18
C ALA A 65 1.55 6.22 -10.01
N MET A 66 1.25 4.92 -10.02
CA MET A 66 1.97 3.92 -10.80
C MET A 66 1.82 4.14 -12.31
N GLU A 67 0.61 4.38 -12.80
CA GLU A 67 0.34 4.66 -14.23
C GLU A 67 1.08 5.91 -14.72
N ASN A 68 1.10 6.96 -13.89
CA ASN A 68 1.79 8.21 -14.18
C ASN A 68 3.31 8.15 -13.93
N LYS A 69 3.83 7.05 -13.38
CA LYS A 69 5.23 6.91 -12.96
C LYS A 69 5.65 7.99 -11.94
N ASP A 70 4.70 8.46 -11.14
CA ASP A 70 4.92 9.44 -10.07
C ASP A 70 5.29 8.70 -8.79
N TYR A 71 6.55 8.30 -8.70
CA TYR A 71 7.05 7.51 -7.57
C TYR A 71 7.17 8.33 -6.28
N GLN A 72 7.25 9.66 -6.38
CA GLN A 72 7.21 10.53 -5.22
C GLN A 72 5.82 10.52 -4.60
N LEU A 73 4.78 10.70 -5.43
CA LEU A 73 3.40 10.59 -4.98
C LEU A 73 3.10 9.18 -4.43
N LEU A 74 3.60 8.13 -5.07
CA LEU A 74 3.46 6.76 -4.58
C LEU A 74 4.03 6.61 -3.16
N ALA A 75 5.23 7.11 -2.91
CA ALA A 75 5.83 7.08 -1.58
C ALA A 75 4.99 7.84 -0.55
N ASP A 76 4.45 9.01 -0.92
CA ASP A 76 3.58 9.80 -0.04
C ASP A 76 2.25 9.09 0.28
N ILE A 77 1.63 8.43 -0.71
CA ILE A 77 0.40 7.65 -0.51
C ILE A 77 0.65 6.49 0.46
N LEU A 78 1.74 5.75 0.23
CA LEU A 78 2.11 4.62 1.10
C LEU A 78 2.36 5.08 2.54
N ASN A 79 3.06 6.19 2.72
CA ASN A 79 3.48 6.68 4.04
C ASN A 79 2.36 7.39 4.81
N PHE A 80 1.54 8.21 4.15
CA PHE A 80 0.59 9.09 4.85
C PHE A 80 -0.86 8.63 4.74
N GLN A 81 -1.24 7.95 3.65
CA GLN A 81 -2.60 7.48 3.47
C GLN A 81 -2.73 6.03 3.95
N LEU A 82 -1.92 5.13 3.39
CA LEU A 82 -2.03 3.70 3.66
C LEU A 82 -1.60 3.33 5.08
N GLU A 83 -0.41 3.74 5.53
CA GLU A 83 0.04 3.44 6.90
C GLU A 83 -0.92 3.99 7.95
N SER A 84 -1.32 5.26 7.82
CA SER A 84 -2.30 5.90 8.72
C SER A 84 -3.63 5.16 8.74
N PHE A 85 -4.15 4.74 7.58
CA PHE A 85 -5.37 3.94 7.53
C PHE A 85 -5.21 2.62 8.27
N LEU A 86 -4.12 1.89 8.04
CA LEU A 86 -3.85 0.59 8.67
C LEU A 86 -3.69 0.67 10.19
N GLU A 87 -3.20 1.79 10.72
CA GLU A 87 -3.09 2.03 12.17
C GLU A 87 -4.44 2.27 12.85
N ASN A 88 -5.46 2.68 12.09
CA ASN A 88 -6.76 3.10 12.60
C ASN A 88 -7.89 2.06 12.40
N ILE A 89 -7.57 0.85 11.91
CA ILE A 89 -8.52 -0.25 11.69
C ILE A 89 -8.17 -1.54 12.43
#